data_AF-D2RVI5-F1
#
_entry.id   AF-D2RVI5-F1
#
_cell.length_a   1.000
_cell.length_b   1.000
_cell.length_c   1.000
_cell.angle_alpha   90.00
_cell.angle_beta   90.00
_cell.angle_gamma   90.00
#
_symmetry.space_group_name_H-M   'P 1'
#
loop_
_entity.id
_entity.type
_entity.pdbx_description
1 polymer ?
#
loop_
_entity_poly.entity_id
_entity_poly.type
_entity_poly.pdbx_seq_one_letter_code
_entity_poly.pdbx_strand_id
1 'polypeptide(L)'
;MADAGLGRTVDEPARNAALAWIVTLALVALAINHGLAESYRWFAFTGFAVAIVLLPVAAFRDPLAMPPWELLALVAVPVVDATMFGQSPLTTVATYVAVAAVALVATVEIDRFTAVRMNHTFAIVLVVLTTLAVAGAWNVAQWLADVTVDTSYLLDGRSQDAANRALMIDFAYAALAGLLASVVFGRYFVYAPADADQTQPHSPVDSAPDEGDSDDDAPDEEPDPVPSLIRDRLDVPDRTVAVLSRTMQVALAVLLLYGLVTRDLTTVSNSAIALGITFLPAVFERDRRLPLEPGLVFWLTAAVFLHALGSAGLYALIGPWDSLTHTVSASIVAAAGYAVVRAIDLHTDEIYFPPRMLIAFILVFVLAFGVLWELLEFALDWSAQRLGLSAVVAQHGLNDTIVDLFYDVVGAAVAAIWGSFYLTELSHRIAGRLES
;
A
#
# COMPACT_ATOMS: atom_id res chain seq x y z
N MET A 1 -37.52 14.51 -31.06
CA MET A 1 -36.10 14.38 -30.69
C MET A 1 -36.04 13.24 -29.68
N ALA A 2 -36.18 11.96 -30.03
CA ALA A 2 -35.45 11.15 -31.01
C ALA A 2 -33.93 11.10 -30.72
N ASP A 3 -33.52 9.96 -30.15
CA ASP A 3 -32.21 9.34 -30.02
C ASP A 3 -31.09 9.98 -29.17
N ALA A 4 -30.85 9.39 -27.99
CA ALA A 4 -29.52 8.91 -27.56
C ALA A 4 -29.58 8.01 -26.30
N GLY A 5 -30.65 7.25 -26.09
CA GLY A 5 -30.63 6.10 -25.20
C GLY A 5 -30.02 4.90 -25.93
N LEU A 6 -28.70 4.90 -26.12
CA LEU A 6 -28.01 3.72 -26.64
C LEU A 6 -28.13 2.63 -25.57
N GLY A 7 -28.99 1.65 -25.85
CA GLY A 7 -29.13 0.45 -25.05
C GLY A 7 -27.77 -0.20 -24.84
N ARG A 8 -27.48 -0.60 -23.59
CA ARG A 8 -26.50 -1.62 -23.29
C ARG A 8 -26.94 -2.91 -24.00
N THR A 9 -26.51 -3.07 -25.25
CA THR A 9 -26.79 -4.28 -26.03
C THR A 9 -25.94 -5.41 -25.50
N VAL A 10 -26.44 -6.65 -25.60
CA VAL A 10 -25.72 -7.88 -25.23
C VAL A 10 -24.37 -8.02 -25.97
N ASP A 11 -24.14 -7.21 -27.02
CA ASP A 11 -22.91 -7.15 -27.81
C ASP A 11 -21.75 -6.41 -27.12
N GLU A 12 -21.99 -5.55 -26.13
CA GLU A 12 -20.92 -4.76 -25.51
C GLU A 12 -19.89 -5.61 -24.73
N PRO A 13 -20.31 -6.57 -23.89
CA PRO A 13 -19.36 -7.46 -23.20
C PRO A 13 -18.60 -8.37 -24.18
N ALA A 14 -19.29 -8.89 -25.21
CA ALA A 14 -18.69 -9.77 -26.21
C ALA A 14 -17.67 -9.01 -27.08
N ARG A 15 -17.99 -7.78 -27.48
CA ARG A 15 -17.07 -6.90 -28.22
C ARG A 15 -15.86 -6.54 -27.38
N ASN A 16 -16.06 -6.16 -26.11
CA ASN A 16 -14.94 -5.90 -25.20
C ASN A 16 -14.03 -7.12 -25.08
N ALA A 17 -14.60 -8.30 -24.81
CA ALA A 17 -13.84 -9.53 -24.68
C ALA A 17 -13.06 -9.84 -25.97
N ALA A 18 -13.69 -9.73 -27.15
CA ALA A 18 -13.02 -9.97 -28.43
C ALA A 18 -11.81 -9.04 -28.64
N LEU A 19 -11.97 -7.73 -28.42
CA LEU A 19 -10.87 -6.77 -28.54
C LEU A 19 -9.78 -7.00 -27.48
N ALA A 20 -10.18 -7.29 -26.24
CA ALA A 20 -9.26 -7.56 -25.15
C ALA A 20 -8.43 -8.83 -25.41
N TRP A 21 -9.03 -9.88 -25.96
CA TRP A 21 -8.31 -11.09 -26.39
C TRP A 21 -7.33 -10.81 -27.52
N ILE A 22 -7.69 -9.98 -28.51
CA ILE A 22 -6.76 -9.58 -29.58
C ILE A 22 -5.53 -8.90 -28.99
N VAL A 23 -5.71 -7.93 -28.10
CA VAL A 23 -4.60 -7.23 -27.45
C VAL A 23 -3.79 -8.19 -26.57
N THR A 24 -4.45 -9.08 -25.83
CA THR A 24 -3.78 -10.09 -24.98
C THR A 24 -2.93 -11.05 -25.79
N LEU A 25 -3.44 -11.55 -26.92
CA LEU A 25 -2.69 -12.42 -27.83
C LEU A 25 -1.49 -11.67 -28.44
N ALA A 26 -1.64 -10.38 -28.76
CA ALA A 26 -0.53 -9.55 -29.20
C ALA A 26 0.53 -9.40 -28.09
N LEU A 27 0.13 -9.13 -26.84
CA LEU A 27 1.05 -9.09 -25.69
C LEU A 27 1.76 -10.41 -25.47
N VAL A 28 1.07 -11.56 -25.60
CA VAL A 28 1.70 -12.89 -25.53
C VAL A 28 2.73 -13.07 -26.64
N ALA A 29 2.41 -12.69 -27.88
CA ALA A 29 3.35 -12.75 -28.99
C ALA A 29 4.58 -11.85 -28.75
N LEU A 30 4.38 -10.64 -28.23
CA LEU A 30 5.45 -9.74 -27.85
C LEU A 30 6.29 -10.32 -26.71
N ALA A 31 5.69 -10.93 -25.69
CA ALA A 31 6.42 -11.60 -24.63
C ALA A 31 7.32 -12.71 -25.19
N ILE A 32 6.76 -13.61 -26.02
CA ILE A 32 7.54 -14.66 -26.69
C ILE A 32 8.69 -14.06 -27.49
N ASN A 33 8.44 -12.99 -28.25
CA ASN A 33 9.48 -12.28 -29.00
C ASN A 33 10.60 -11.73 -28.09
N HIS A 34 10.26 -11.11 -26.96
CA HIS A 34 11.26 -10.64 -25.99
C HIS A 34 12.08 -11.79 -25.40
N GLY A 35 11.46 -12.94 -25.10
CA GLY A 35 12.15 -14.12 -24.62
C GLY A 35 13.14 -14.69 -25.65
N LEU A 36 12.72 -14.75 -26.92
CA LEU A 36 13.58 -15.19 -28.03
C LEU A 36 14.70 -14.19 -28.34
N ALA A 37 14.48 -12.90 -28.09
CA ALA A 37 15.46 -11.83 -28.24
C ALA A 37 16.36 -11.64 -27.00
N GLU A 38 16.30 -12.56 -26.03
CA GLU A 38 17.06 -12.52 -24.76
C GLU A 38 16.79 -11.25 -23.91
N SER A 39 15.67 -10.57 -24.17
CA SER A 39 15.21 -9.42 -23.41
C SER A 39 14.38 -9.88 -22.21
N TYR A 40 15.03 -10.58 -21.28
CA TYR A 40 14.34 -11.27 -20.18
C TYR A 40 13.57 -10.34 -19.23
N ARG A 41 14.01 -9.08 -19.07
CA ARG A 41 13.27 -8.05 -18.32
C ARG A 41 11.89 -7.78 -18.92
N TRP A 42 11.83 -7.54 -20.24
CA TRP A 42 10.57 -7.27 -20.93
C TRP A 42 9.72 -8.53 -21.09
N PHE A 43 10.35 -9.71 -21.25
CA PHE A 43 9.66 -11.00 -21.18
C PHE A 43 8.92 -11.17 -19.84
N ALA A 44 9.63 -10.98 -18.73
CA ALA A 44 9.06 -11.12 -17.39
C ALA A 44 7.97 -10.07 -17.13
N PHE A 45 8.22 -8.80 -17.47
CA PHE A 45 7.25 -7.72 -17.29
C PHE A 45 5.96 -7.96 -18.08
N THR A 46 6.08 -8.28 -19.38
CA THR A 46 4.93 -8.52 -20.26
C THR A 46 4.19 -9.79 -19.84
N GLY A 47 4.92 -10.85 -19.45
CA GLY A 47 4.34 -12.07 -18.92
C GLY A 47 3.55 -11.83 -17.63
N PHE A 48 4.06 -11.00 -16.72
CA PHE A 48 3.36 -10.62 -15.50
C PHE A 48 2.09 -9.80 -15.80
N ALA A 49 2.16 -8.84 -16.72
CA ALA A 49 1.00 -8.07 -17.16
C ALA A 49 -0.08 -9.00 -17.77
N VAL A 50 0.30 -9.93 -18.64
CA VAL A 50 -0.62 -10.93 -19.21
C VAL A 50 -1.20 -11.83 -18.11
N ALA A 51 -0.40 -12.24 -17.12
CA ALA A 51 -0.90 -13.05 -16.02
C ALA A 51 -1.99 -12.32 -15.24
N ILE A 52 -1.82 -11.03 -14.93
CA ILE A 52 -2.85 -10.19 -14.30
C ILE A 52 -4.11 -10.17 -15.14
N VAL A 53 -4.01 -9.82 -16.42
CA VAL A 53 -5.15 -9.74 -17.35
C VAL A 53 -5.96 -11.04 -17.44
N LEU A 54 -5.27 -12.18 -17.30
CA LEU A 54 -5.89 -13.50 -17.34
C LEU A 54 -6.41 -13.99 -15.98
N LEU A 55 -6.13 -13.28 -14.87
CA LEU A 55 -6.61 -13.66 -13.54
C LEU A 55 -8.14 -13.82 -13.49
N PRO A 56 -8.95 -12.88 -14.00
CA PRO A 56 -10.41 -13.03 -13.94
C PRO A 56 -10.89 -14.18 -14.83
N VAL A 57 -10.32 -14.33 -16.03
CA VAL A 57 -10.62 -15.45 -16.93
C VAL A 57 -10.38 -16.80 -16.24
N ALA A 58 -9.25 -16.94 -15.55
CA ALA A 58 -8.89 -18.17 -14.84
C ALA A 58 -9.76 -18.39 -13.59
N ALA A 59 -10.02 -17.32 -12.82
CA ALA A 59 -10.78 -17.38 -11.57
C ALA A 59 -12.26 -17.70 -11.79
N PHE A 60 -12.89 -17.05 -12.77
CA PHE A 60 -14.31 -17.26 -13.11
C PHE A 60 -14.52 -18.40 -14.12
N ARG A 61 -13.44 -18.88 -14.74
CA ARG A 61 -13.48 -19.85 -15.85
C ARG A 61 -14.38 -19.37 -17.00
N ASP A 62 -14.38 -18.06 -17.25
CA ASP A 62 -15.21 -17.40 -18.24
C ASP A 62 -14.32 -16.58 -19.20
N PRO A 63 -14.25 -16.91 -20.50
CA PRO A 63 -13.46 -16.14 -21.47
C PRO A 63 -14.03 -14.74 -21.75
N LEU A 64 -15.26 -14.43 -21.30
CA LEU A 64 -15.83 -13.10 -21.42
C LEU A 64 -15.45 -12.18 -20.25
N ALA A 65 -14.89 -12.73 -19.16
CA ALA A 65 -14.42 -11.98 -18.00
C ALA A 65 -13.07 -11.29 -18.27
N MET A 66 -13.02 -10.45 -19.31
CA MET A 66 -11.84 -9.67 -19.69
C MET A 66 -11.93 -8.23 -19.15
N PRO A 67 -10.78 -7.63 -18.77
CA PRO A 67 -10.69 -6.20 -18.50
C PRO A 67 -11.11 -5.35 -19.73
N PRO A 68 -11.37 -4.05 -19.54
CA PRO A 68 -11.57 -3.13 -20.66
C PRO A 68 -10.39 -3.15 -21.63
N TRP A 69 -10.63 -3.40 -22.91
CA TRP A 69 -9.58 -3.53 -23.91
C TRP A 69 -8.75 -2.24 -24.07
N GLU A 70 -9.31 -1.08 -23.76
CA GLU A 70 -8.62 0.22 -23.79
C GLU A 70 -7.46 0.26 -22.79
N LEU A 71 -7.65 -0.34 -21.61
CA LEU A 71 -6.60 -0.45 -20.60
C LEU A 71 -5.50 -1.40 -21.04
N LEU A 72 -5.87 -2.51 -21.71
CA LEU A 72 -4.89 -3.42 -22.29
C LEU A 72 -4.09 -2.76 -23.41
N ALA A 73 -4.74 -1.91 -24.22
CA ALA A 73 -4.05 -1.13 -25.24
C ALA A 73 -3.05 -0.15 -24.60
N LEU A 74 -3.42 0.49 -23.48
CA LEU A 74 -2.52 1.35 -22.72
C LEU A 74 -1.29 0.59 -22.19
N VAL A 75 -1.47 -0.65 -21.71
CA VAL A 75 -0.37 -1.56 -21.32
C VAL A 75 0.50 -1.96 -22.52
N ALA A 76 -0.11 -2.14 -23.70
CA ALA A 76 0.60 -2.57 -24.91
C ALA A 76 1.51 -1.47 -25.51
N VAL A 77 1.14 -0.19 -25.39
CA VAL A 77 1.94 0.94 -25.92
C VAL A 77 3.42 0.86 -25.50
N PRO A 78 3.77 0.78 -24.20
CA PRO A 78 5.17 0.73 -23.79
C PRO A 78 5.88 -0.58 -24.15
N VAL A 79 5.16 -1.70 -24.21
CA VAL A 79 5.74 -3.00 -24.64
C VAL A 79 6.08 -2.97 -26.13
N VAL A 80 5.22 -2.37 -26.95
CA VAL A 80 5.46 -2.16 -28.38
C VAL A 80 6.62 -1.18 -28.60
N ASP A 81 6.64 -0.07 -27.86
CA ASP A 81 7.74 0.91 -27.90
C ASP A 81 9.09 0.24 -27.61
N ALA A 82 9.17 -0.56 -26.54
CA ALA A 82 10.35 -1.34 -26.20
C ALA A 82 10.77 -2.32 -27.30
N THR A 83 9.80 -2.95 -27.97
CA THR A 83 10.04 -3.89 -29.07
C THR A 83 10.57 -3.18 -30.32
N MET A 84 10.04 -2.00 -30.63
CA MET A 84 10.32 -1.28 -31.88
C MET A 84 11.59 -0.44 -31.83
N PHE A 85 11.86 0.21 -30.70
CA PHE A 85 12.90 1.24 -30.59
C PHE A 85 14.08 0.86 -29.70
N GLY A 86 14.05 -0.32 -29.05
CA GLY A 86 15.12 -0.76 -28.16
C GLY A 86 15.26 0.14 -26.93
N GLN A 87 16.48 0.41 -26.45
CA GLN A 87 16.71 1.35 -25.34
C GLN A 87 16.79 2.81 -25.85
N SER A 88 15.83 3.64 -25.45
CA SER A 88 15.72 5.07 -25.77
C SER A 88 15.26 5.87 -24.53
N PRO A 89 15.55 7.18 -24.40
CA PRO A 89 14.98 8.01 -23.34
C PRO A 89 13.44 7.95 -23.28
N LEU A 90 12.78 7.71 -24.43
CA LEU A 90 11.34 7.48 -24.50
C LEU A 90 10.94 6.16 -23.85
N THR A 91 11.75 5.11 -23.99
CA THR A 91 11.48 3.80 -23.35
C THR A 91 11.56 3.85 -21.83
N THR A 92 12.39 4.73 -21.26
CA THR A 92 12.45 4.96 -19.81
C THR A 92 11.11 5.50 -19.28
N VAL A 93 10.55 6.52 -19.94
CA VAL A 93 9.21 7.04 -19.63
C VAL A 93 8.14 5.97 -19.88
N ALA A 94 8.29 5.19 -20.94
CA ALA A 94 7.37 4.12 -21.30
C ALA A 94 7.30 3.04 -20.20
N THR A 95 8.41 2.68 -19.55
CA THR A 95 8.40 1.70 -18.44
C THR A 95 7.51 2.16 -17.27
N TYR A 96 7.54 3.43 -16.88
CA TYR A 96 6.68 3.92 -15.77
C TYR A 96 5.21 4.01 -16.18
N VAL A 97 4.94 4.40 -17.42
CA VAL A 97 3.59 4.32 -17.99
C VAL A 97 3.11 2.88 -17.99
N ALA A 98 3.98 1.91 -18.28
CA ALA A 98 3.65 0.48 -18.23
C ALA A 98 3.31 0.02 -16.81
N VAL A 99 4.12 0.38 -15.82
CA VAL A 99 3.87 0.06 -14.41
C VAL A 99 2.55 0.66 -13.94
N ALA A 100 2.28 1.93 -14.25
CA ALA A 100 1.03 2.60 -13.93
C ALA A 100 -0.17 1.98 -14.66
N ALA A 101 -0.01 1.56 -15.92
CA ALA A 101 -1.06 0.89 -16.68
C ALA A 101 -1.38 -0.49 -16.09
N VAL A 102 -0.37 -1.27 -15.69
CA VAL A 102 -0.57 -2.57 -15.01
C VAL A 102 -1.25 -2.38 -13.65
N ALA A 103 -0.82 -1.39 -12.86
CA ALA A 103 -1.44 -1.05 -11.59
C ALA A 103 -2.91 -0.62 -11.76
N LEU A 104 -3.20 0.15 -12.80
CA LEU A 104 -4.55 0.57 -13.17
C LEU A 104 -5.41 -0.63 -13.56
N VAL A 105 -4.91 -1.54 -14.41
CA VAL A 105 -5.61 -2.79 -14.76
C VAL A 105 -5.91 -3.61 -13.51
N ALA A 106 -4.92 -3.83 -12.64
CA ALA A 106 -5.11 -4.57 -11.40
C ALA A 106 -6.18 -3.91 -10.50
N THR A 107 -6.18 -2.58 -10.39
CA THR A 107 -7.16 -1.84 -9.59
C THR A 107 -8.57 -1.96 -10.17
N VAL A 108 -8.71 -1.85 -11.49
CA VAL A 108 -9.98 -2.01 -12.20
C VAL A 108 -10.50 -3.44 -12.08
N GLU A 109 -9.61 -4.44 -12.11
CA GLU A 109 -10.00 -5.82 -11.88
C GLU A 109 -10.48 -6.05 -10.45
N ILE A 110 -9.83 -5.45 -9.45
CA ILE A 110 -10.28 -5.52 -8.06
C ILE A 110 -11.70 -4.93 -7.94
N ASP A 111 -11.94 -3.74 -8.48
CA ASP A 111 -13.25 -3.09 -8.44
C ASP A 111 -14.34 -3.89 -9.18
N ARG A 112 -14.01 -4.45 -10.35
CA ARG A 112 -15.01 -5.10 -11.23
C ARG A 112 -15.27 -6.56 -10.90
N PHE A 113 -14.25 -7.30 -10.49
CA PHE A 113 -14.28 -8.76 -10.38
C PHE A 113 -14.18 -9.26 -8.94
N THR A 114 -14.11 -8.36 -7.96
CA THR A 114 -14.15 -8.76 -6.55
C THR A 114 -15.35 -8.11 -5.87
N ALA A 115 -15.63 -8.55 -4.64
CA ALA A 115 -16.69 -7.93 -3.86
C ALA A 115 -16.28 -6.56 -3.30
N VAL A 116 -15.08 -6.06 -3.60
CA VAL A 116 -14.64 -4.75 -3.11
C VAL A 116 -15.54 -3.66 -3.68
N ARG A 117 -16.07 -2.82 -2.80
CA ARG A 117 -16.75 -1.59 -3.19
C ARG A 117 -15.87 -0.44 -2.76
N MET A 118 -15.65 0.53 -3.65
CA MET A 118 -14.88 1.73 -3.33
C MET A 118 -15.52 2.95 -3.97
N ASN A 119 -15.53 4.07 -3.25
CA ASN A 119 -15.91 5.35 -3.85
C ASN A 119 -14.79 5.88 -4.76
N HIS A 120 -15.13 6.91 -5.53
CA HIS A 120 -14.23 7.50 -6.52
C HIS A 120 -12.89 7.98 -5.92
N THR A 121 -12.94 8.64 -4.76
CA THR A 121 -11.75 9.17 -4.10
C THR A 121 -10.83 8.05 -3.63
N PHE A 122 -11.41 6.99 -3.04
CA PHE A 122 -10.65 5.84 -2.60
C PHE A 122 -10.00 5.12 -3.78
N ALA A 123 -10.72 4.96 -4.90
CA ALA A 123 -10.18 4.34 -6.10
C ALA A 123 -8.98 5.11 -6.68
N ILE A 124 -9.05 6.45 -6.72
CA ILE A 124 -7.93 7.30 -7.14
C ILE A 124 -6.69 7.08 -6.26
N VAL A 125 -6.88 7.09 -4.94
CA VAL A 125 -5.78 6.87 -3.98
C VAL A 125 -5.20 5.47 -4.16
N LEU A 126 -6.06 4.46 -4.32
CA LEU A 126 -5.64 3.08 -4.53
C LEU A 126 -4.80 2.92 -5.80
N VAL A 127 -5.18 3.54 -6.93
CA VAL A 127 -4.38 3.51 -8.17
C VAL A 127 -2.97 4.05 -7.95
N VAL A 128 -2.83 5.17 -7.22
CA VAL A 128 -1.51 5.76 -6.93
C VAL A 128 -0.70 4.82 -6.03
N LEU A 129 -1.30 4.31 -4.94
CA LEU A 129 -0.64 3.38 -4.03
C LEU A 129 -0.22 2.10 -4.74
N THR A 130 -1.10 1.49 -5.54
CA THR A 130 -0.80 0.29 -6.32
C THR A 130 0.30 0.56 -7.34
N THR A 131 0.33 1.74 -7.97
CA THR A 131 1.41 2.11 -8.89
C THR A 131 2.76 2.14 -8.19
N LEU A 132 2.85 2.79 -7.03
CA LEU A 132 4.08 2.85 -6.23
C LEU A 132 4.47 1.47 -5.71
N ALA A 133 3.52 0.68 -5.22
CA ALA A 133 3.77 -0.67 -4.75
C ALA A 133 4.29 -1.59 -5.86
N VAL A 134 3.69 -1.55 -7.05
CA VAL A 134 4.16 -2.33 -8.21
C VAL A 134 5.56 -1.86 -8.64
N ALA A 135 5.83 -0.56 -8.62
CA ALA A 135 7.17 -0.02 -8.90
C ALA A 135 8.22 -0.52 -7.89
N GLY A 136 7.89 -0.48 -6.60
CA GLY A 136 8.75 -1.00 -5.53
C GLY A 136 9.00 -2.50 -5.68
N ALA A 137 7.92 -3.28 -5.85
CA ALA A 137 7.98 -4.74 -6.01
C ALA A 137 8.80 -5.14 -7.25
N TRP A 138 8.66 -4.41 -8.35
CA TRP A 138 9.41 -4.65 -9.57
C TRP A 138 10.91 -4.42 -9.39
N ASN A 139 11.31 -3.39 -8.64
CA ASN A 139 12.72 -3.14 -8.34
C ASN A 139 13.29 -4.14 -7.33
N VAL A 140 12.53 -4.54 -6.31
CA VAL A 140 12.91 -5.65 -5.41
C VAL A 140 13.10 -6.95 -6.20
N ALA A 141 12.22 -7.25 -7.16
CA ALA A 141 12.34 -8.43 -8.01
C ALA A 141 13.58 -8.38 -8.91
N GLN A 142 13.92 -7.21 -9.47
CA GLN A 142 15.16 -7.01 -10.23
C GLN A 142 16.40 -7.19 -9.35
N TRP A 143 16.40 -6.65 -8.12
CA TRP A 143 17.50 -6.86 -7.17
C TRP A 143 17.65 -8.31 -6.76
N LEU A 144 16.55 -9.04 -6.53
CA LEU A 144 16.60 -10.47 -6.27
C LEU A 144 17.22 -11.21 -7.46
N ALA A 145 16.89 -10.84 -8.70
CA ALA A 145 17.53 -11.40 -9.88
C ALA A 145 19.03 -11.06 -9.93
N ASP A 146 19.42 -9.81 -9.61
CA ASP A 146 20.83 -9.38 -9.58
C ASP A 146 21.63 -10.18 -8.54
N VAL A 147 21.05 -10.47 -7.36
CA VAL A 147 21.73 -11.21 -6.28
C VAL A 147 21.70 -12.74 -6.48
N THR A 148 20.66 -13.30 -7.08
CA THR A 148 20.49 -14.77 -7.17
C THR A 148 20.87 -15.36 -8.53
N VAL A 149 20.70 -14.59 -9.60
CA VAL A 149 20.93 -15.01 -11.00
C VAL A 149 22.13 -14.26 -11.60
N ASP A 150 22.78 -13.38 -10.84
CA ASP A 150 23.95 -12.58 -11.27
C ASP A 150 23.62 -11.67 -12.47
N THR A 151 22.39 -11.14 -12.52
CA THR A 151 22.01 -10.08 -13.46
C THR A 151 22.55 -8.73 -13.01
N SER A 152 22.52 -7.73 -13.90
CA SER A 152 23.00 -6.37 -13.62
C SER A 152 21.94 -5.31 -13.93
N TYR A 153 20.67 -5.61 -13.63
CA TYR A 153 19.53 -4.81 -14.05
C TYR A 153 19.44 -3.45 -13.38
N LEU A 154 19.79 -3.36 -12.09
CA LEU A 154 19.71 -2.10 -11.34
C LEU A 154 21.03 -1.32 -11.38
N LEU A 155 22.15 -2.00 -11.10
CA LEU A 155 23.46 -1.35 -11.11
C LEU A 155 23.88 -0.92 -12.51
N ASP A 156 23.74 -1.81 -13.51
CA ASP A 156 23.97 -1.50 -14.93
C ASP A 156 25.29 -0.72 -15.18
N GLY A 157 26.36 -1.13 -14.49
CA GLY A 157 27.69 -0.50 -14.56
C GLY A 157 27.84 0.87 -13.87
N ARG A 158 26.81 1.37 -13.19
CA ARG A 158 26.83 2.62 -12.39
C ARG A 158 27.36 2.36 -10.98
N SER A 159 27.75 3.43 -10.28
CA SER A 159 28.00 3.38 -8.83
C SER A 159 26.69 3.20 -8.05
N GLN A 160 26.77 2.74 -6.80
CA GLN A 160 25.63 2.61 -5.89
C GLN A 160 24.81 3.91 -5.79
N ASP A 161 25.48 5.04 -5.59
CA ASP A 161 24.79 6.35 -5.47
C ASP A 161 24.14 6.79 -6.78
N ALA A 162 24.80 6.55 -7.92
CA ALA A 162 24.27 6.94 -9.23
C ALA A 162 23.08 6.06 -9.63
N ALA A 163 23.15 4.76 -9.34
CA ALA A 163 22.04 3.84 -9.54
C ALA A 163 20.87 4.16 -8.59
N ASN A 164 21.16 4.49 -7.32
CA ASN A 164 20.12 4.90 -6.38
C ASN A 164 19.41 6.18 -6.82
N ARG A 165 20.18 7.19 -7.25
CA ARG A 165 19.61 8.42 -7.77
C ARG A 165 18.74 8.17 -9.01
N ALA A 166 19.13 7.24 -9.88
CA ALA A 166 18.28 6.83 -10.99
C ALA A 166 16.99 6.19 -10.48
N LEU A 167 17.07 5.23 -9.56
CA LEU A 167 15.91 4.60 -8.93
C LEU A 167 14.95 5.62 -8.26
N MET A 168 15.48 6.64 -7.58
CA MET A 168 14.64 7.68 -6.98
C MET A 168 13.90 8.51 -8.03
N ILE A 169 14.55 8.80 -9.16
CA ILE A 169 13.90 9.46 -10.30
C ILE A 169 12.83 8.54 -10.89
N ASP A 170 13.09 7.25 -10.98
CA ASP A 170 12.16 6.23 -11.47
C ASP A 170 10.91 6.16 -10.59
N PHE A 171 11.07 6.15 -9.26
CA PHE A 171 9.95 6.21 -8.33
C PHE A 171 9.17 7.52 -8.42
N ALA A 172 9.84 8.66 -8.61
CA ALA A 172 9.17 9.94 -8.82
C ALA A 172 8.33 9.94 -10.11
N TYR A 173 8.84 9.34 -11.20
CA TYR A 173 8.06 9.18 -12.43
C TYR A 173 6.92 8.19 -12.28
N ALA A 174 7.09 7.10 -11.51
CA ALA A 174 6.00 6.18 -11.19
C ALA A 174 4.90 6.88 -10.39
N ALA A 175 5.25 7.72 -9.40
CA ALA A 175 4.30 8.53 -8.65
C ALA A 175 3.48 9.45 -9.58
N LEU A 176 4.16 10.16 -10.49
CA LEU A 176 3.51 11.03 -11.47
C LEU A 176 2.64 10.24 -12.44
N ALA A 177 3.11 9.10 -12.95
CA ALA A 177 2.37 8.22 -13.84
C ALA A 177 1.11 7.66 -13.15
N GLY A 178 1.20 7.29 -11.86
CA GLY A 178 0.05 6.88 -11.05
C GLY A 178 -1.00 7.99 -10.90
N LEU A 179 -0.57 9.23 -10.64
CA LEU A 179 -1.47 10.39 -10.58
C LEU A 179 -2.14 10.68 -11.94
N LEU A 180 -1.41 10.52 -13.05
CA LEU A 180 -1.99 10.66 -14.39
C LEU A 180 -2.96 9.52 -14.70
N ALA A 181 -2.61 8.28 -14.32
CA ALA A 181 -3.46 7.11 -14.47
C ALA A 181 -4.75 7.23 -13.65
N SER A 182 -4.69 7.82 -12.45
CA SER A 182 -5.88 8.06 -11.64
C SER A 182 -6.81 9.12 -12.24
N VAL A 183 -6.29 10.11 -12.98
CA VAL A 183 -7.11 11.06 -13.77
C VAL A 183 -7.78 10.36 -14.94
N VAL A 184 -7.08 9.46 -15.64
CA VAL A 184 -7.65 8.64 -16.72
C VAL A 184 -8.74 7.72 -16.18
N PHE A 185 -8.47 7.02 -15.07
CA PHE A 185 -9.45 6.22 -14.33
C PHE A 185 -10.67 7.07 -13.97
N GLY A 186 -10.45 8.24 -13.37
CA GLY A 186 -11.56 9.08 -12.92
C GLY A 186 -12.47 9.58 -14.04
N ARG A 187 -11.93 9.78 -15.26
CA ARG A 187 -12.74 10.12 -16.44
C ARG A 187 -13.48 8.93 -17.04
N TYR A 188 -12.89 7.74 -16.97
CA TYR A 188 -13.48 6.51 -17.49
C TYR A 188 -14.60 5.98 -16.58
N PHE A 189 -14.46 6.19 -15.27
CA PHE A 189 -15.39 5.70 -14.23
C PHE A 189 -16.16 6.85 -13.54
N VAL A 190 -16.62 7.85 -14.30
CA VAL A 190 -17.64 8.78 -13.78
C VAL A 190 -18.87 7.94 -13.44
N TYR A 191 -19.02 7.62 -12.16
CA TYR A 191 -20.23 7.04 -11.61
C TYR A 191 -21.36 7.97 -12.03
N ALA A 192 -22.25 7.49 -12.90
CA ALA A 192 -23.58 8.07 -12.98
C ALA A 192 -24.13 7.99 -11.55
N PRO A 193 -24.58 9.12 -10.95
CA PRO A 193 -25.27 9.04 -9.67
C PRO A 193 -26.37 8.01 -9.85
N ALA A 194 -26.47 7.05 -8.92
CA ALA A 194 -27.63 6.17 -8.86
C ALA A 194 -28.87 7.05 -8.98
N ASP A 195 -29.69 6.78 -10.01
CA ASP A 195 -30.89 7.54 -10.30
C ASP A 195 -31.63 7.86 -9.01
N ALA A 196 -31.79 9.16 -8.74
CA ALA A 196 -32.67 9.69 -7.72
C ALA A 196 -34.12 9.44 -8.15
N ASP A 197 -34.54 8.17 -8.20
CA ASP A 197 -35.92 7.76 -8.43
C ASP A 197 -36.29 6.50 -7.61
N GLN A 198 -35.93 6.51 -6.34
CA GLN A 198 -36.58 5.69 -5.32
C GLN A 198 -37.27 6.57 -4.28
N THR A 199 -38.12 7.48 -4.74
CA THR A 199 -39.30 7.90 -3.98
C THR A 199 -40.37 6.82 -4.12
N GLN A 200 -40.23 5.71 -3.40
CA GLN A 200 -41.40 4.92 -3.03
C GLN A 200 -42.01 5.54 -1.76
N PRO A 201 -43.27 6.01 -1.79
CA PRO A 201 -43.96 6.36 -0.56
C PRO A 201 -44.27 5.05 0.18
N HIS A 202 -43.62 4.83 1.31
CA HIS A 202 -44.03 3.79 2.25
C HIS A 202 -45.47 4.10 2.70
N SER A 203 -46.43 3.27 2.26
CA SER A 203 -47.79 3.28 2.78
C SER A 203 -47.77 2.94 4.27
N PRO A 204 -48.46 3.71 5.13
CA PRO A 204 -48.63 3.35 6.53
C PRO A 204 -49.68 2.24 6.60
N VAL A 205 -49.28 1.06 7.10
CA VAL A 205 -50.24 0.06 7.57
C VAL A 205 -50.55 0.37 9.03
N ASP A 206 -51.82 0.60 9.27
CA ASP A 206 -52.44 1.08 10.49
C ASP A 206 -52.80 -0.10 11.43
N SER A 207 -52.56 0.11 12.73
CA SER A 207 -53.28 -0.42 13.92
C SER A 207 -53.29 -1.94 14.22
N ALA A 208 -53.20 -2.47 15.47
CA ALA A 208 -53.32 -1.96 16.85
C ALA A 208 -52.87 -3.08 17.87
N PRO A 209 -53.24 -3.08 19.18
CA PRO A 209 -52.44 -2.53 20.29
C PRO A 209 -52.12 -3.52 21.44
N ASP A 210 -51.15 -3.12 22.26
CA ASP A 210 -51.01 -3.25 23.74
C ASP A 210 -51.23 -4.61 24.45
N GLU A 211 -50.17 -5.08 25.15
CA GLU A 211 -50.17 -5.46 26.58
C GLU A 211 -48.88 -6.25 26.92
N GLY A 212 -48.14 -5.80 27.95
CA GLY A 212 -47.16 -6.66 28.64
C GLY A 212 -45.88 -5.99 29.15
N ASP A 213 -46.03 -5.08 30.11
CA ASP A 213 -45.17 -4.83 31.27
C ASP A 213 -43.88 -5.67 31.41
N SER A 214 -42.70 -5.02 31.34
CA SER A 214 -41.52 -5.37 32.15
C SER A 214 -40.46 -4.26 32.08
N ASP A 215 -40.46 -3.44 33.13
CA ASP A 215 -39.32 -2.86 33.84
C ASP A 215 -37.98 -2.59 33.11
N ASP A 216 -37.66 -1.30 33.06
CA ASP A 216 -36.37 -0.67 33.35
C ASP A 216 -35.26 -1.62 33.87
N ASP A 217 -34.21 -1.80 33.05
CA ASP A 217 -32.79 -1.83 33.44
C ASP A 217 -31.96 -2.24 32.19
N ALA A 218 -31.66 -1.27 31.32
CA ALA A 218 -30.58 -1.45 30.36
C ALA A 218 -29.25 -1.22 31.12
N PRO A 219 -28.36 -2.22 31.24
CA PRO A 219 -27.02 -1.91 31.71
C PRO A 219 -26.34 -1.08 30.63
N ASP A 220 -25.81 0.08 31.03
CA ASP A 220 -24.77 0.81 30.31
C ASP A 220 -23.52 -0.10 30.21
N GLU A 221 -23.57 -1.15 29.39
CA GLU A 221 -22.39 -1.90 29.01
C GLU A 221 -21.64 -1.05 27.97
N GLU A 222 -20.62 -0.32 28.45
CA GLU A 222 -19.54 0.16 27.60
C GLU A 222 -19.13 -0.99 26.65
N PRO A 223 -18.98 -0.73 25.34
CA PRO A 223 -18.58 -1.76 24.40
C PRO A 223 -17.31 -2.44 24.91
N ASP A 224 -17.37 -3.76 25.05
CA ASP A 224 -16.26 -4.58 25.53
C ASP A 224 -14.94 -4.15 24.85
N PRO A 225 -13.87 -3.86 25.62
CA PRO A 225 -12.64 -3.34 25.05
C PRO A 225 -12.09 -4.34 24.03
N VAL A 226 -11.77 -3.83 22.84
CA VAL A 226 -11.13 -4.59 21.76
C VAL A 226 -9.91 -5.31 22.35
N PRO A 227 -9.74 -6.64 22.13
CA PRO A 227 -8.64 -7.38 22.72
C PRO A 227 -7.29 -6.78 22.37
N SER A 228 -6.41 -6.72 23.36
CA SER A 228 -5.13 -6.01 23.27
C SER A 228 -4.01 -6.96 22.88
N LEU A 229 -3.19 -6.58 21.90
CA LEU A 229 -2.14 -7.44 21.31
C LEU A 229 -1.08 -7.88 22.34
N ILE A 230 -0.81 -7.04 23.34
CA ILE A 230 0.22 -7.28 24.37
C ILE A 230 -0.38 -7.86 25.66
N ARG A 231 -1.62 -7.47 26.00
CA ARG A 231 -2.29 -7.83 27.26
C ARG A 231 -2.45 -9.34 27.42
N ASP A 232 -2.95 -10.01 26.37
CA ASP A 232 -3.28 -11.44 26.44
C ASP A 232 -2.05 -12.36 26.35
N ARG A 233 -0.90 -11.85 25.85
CA ARG A 233 0.29 -12.68 25.58
C ARG A 233 1.45 -12.50 26.55
N LEU A 234 1.57 -11.35 27.21
CA LEU A 234 2.72 -11.01 28.08
C LEU A 234 2.36 -10.69 29.54
N ASP A 235 1.07 -10.59 29.89
CA ASP A 235 0.59 -10.34 31.27
C ASP A 235 1.27 -9.12 31.96
N VAL A 236 1.58 -8.08 31.16
CA VAL A 236 2.27 -6.87 31.64
C VAL A 236 1.25 -5.76 31.94
N PRO A 237 1.31 -5.10 33.12
CA PRO A 237 0.41 -3.99 33.44
C PRO A 237 0.59 -2.77 32.50
N ASP A 238 -0.52 -2.11 32.13
CA ASP A 238 -0.51 -0.91 31.26
C ASP A 238 0.38 0.21 31.78
N ARG A 239 0.45 0.36 33.10
CA ARG A 239 1.34 1.33 33.74
C ARG A 239 2.81 1.08 33.39
N THR A 240 3.22 -0.18 33.31
CA THR A 240 4.60 -0.55 32.94
C THR A 240 4.87 -0.22 31.49
N VAL A 241 3.94 -0.56 30.58
CA VAL A 241 4.03 -0.24 29.15
C VAL A 241 4.13 1.28 28.95
N ALA A 242 3.31 2.06 29.64
CA ALA A 242 3.36 3.53 29.59
C ALA A 242 4.69 4.09 30.12
N VAL A 243 5.24 3.53 31.21
CA VAL A 243 6.54 3.93 31.75
C VAL A 243 7.67 3.60 30.76
N LEU A 244 7.62 2.44 30.10
CA LEU A 244 8.59 2.07 29.07
C LEU A 244 8.54 3.05 27.89
N SER A 245 7.35 3.36 27.37
CA SER A 245 7.18 4.33 26.28
C SER A 245 7.74 5.71 26.65
N ARG A 246 7.43 6.22 27.85
CA ARG A 246 7.99 7.49 28.35
C ARG A 246 9.51 7.43 28.51
N THR A 247 10.05 6.29 28.92
CA THR A 247 11.51 6.10 29.05
C THR A 247 12.18 6.17 27.68
N MET A 248 11.59 5.53 26.65
CA MET A 248 12.06 5.65 25.27
C MET A 248 11.97 7.08 24.75
N GLN A 249 10.88 7.81 25.04
CA GLN A 249 10.75 9.24 24.69
C GLN A 249 11.83 10.11 25.34
N VAL A 250 12.14 9.88 26.63
CA VAL A 250 13.24 10.58 27.30
C VAL A 250 14.59 10.20 26.66
N ALA A 251 14.81 8.93 26.32
CA ALA A 251 16.00 8.50 25.63
C ALA A 251 16.14 9.14 24.23
N LEU A 252 15.04 9.27 23.47
CA LEU A 252 15.00 10.01 22.20
C LEU A 252 15.39 11.48 22.39
N ALA A 253 14.87 12.14 23.43
CA ALA A 253 15.26 13.50 23.75
C ALA A 253 16.75 13.61 24.09
N VAL A 254 17.32 12.63 24.80
CA VAL A 254 18.76 12.54 25.07
C VAL A 254 19.55 12.31 23.78
N LEU A 255 19.11 11.43 22.88
CA LEU A 255 19.74 11.19 21.57
C LEU A 255 19.71 12.45 20.69
N LEU A 256 18.59 13.19 20.70
CA LEU A 256 18.48 14.48 20.02
C LEU A 256 19.51 15.48 20.56
N LEU A 257 19.62 15.62 21.88
CA LEU A 257 20.63 16.48 22.51
C LEU A 257 22.05 16.01 22.20
N TYR A 258 22.29 14.69 22.21
CA TYR A 258 23.57 14.10 21.84
C TYR A 258 23.94 14.47 20.39
N GLY A 259 23.04 14.28 19.44
CA GLY A 259 23.23 14.67 18.03
C GLY A 259 23.51 16.17 17.87
N LEU A 260 22.83 17.03 18.63
CA LEU A 260 23.10 18.47 18.63
C LEU A 260 24.49 18.82 19.15
N VAL A 261 24.95 18.12 20.19
CA VAL A 261 26.29 18.31 20.78
C VAL A 261 27.38 17.79 19.85
N THR A 262 27.18 16.63 19.22
CA THR A 262 28.12 16.04 18.25
C THR A 262 28.06 16.68 16.87
N ARG A 263 27.03 17.50 16.61
CA ARG A 263 26.71 18.11 15.31
C ARG A 263 26.47 17.08 14.22
N ASP A 264 25.90 15.94 14.60
CA ASP A 264 25.49 14.90 13.67
C ASP A 264 24.03 15.16 13.22
N LEU A 265 23.87 15.73 12.02
CA LEU A 265 22.56 16.10 11.49
C LEU A 265 21.66 14.88 11.27
N THR A 266 22.22 13.71 10.96
CA THR A 266 21.45 12.47 10.79
C THR A 266 20.79 12.05 12.09
N THR A 267 21.58 11.94 13.17
CA THR A 267 21.02 11.62 14.50
C THR A 267 20.03 12.69 14.98
N VAL A 268 20.31 13.98 14.75
CA VAL A 268 19.38 15.07 15.13
C VAL A 268 18.04 14.91 14.43
N SER A 269 18.05 14.72 13.11
CA SER A 269 16.83 14.68 12.30
C SER A 269 16.00 13.44 12.62
N ASN A 270 16.63 12.27 12.67
CA ASN A 270 15.93 11.02 12.98
C ASN A 270 15.40 11.00 14.42
N SER A 271 16.16 11.52 15.39
CA SER A 271 15.64 11.64 16.77
C SER A 271 14.49 12.65 16.89
N ALA A 272 14.54 13.76 16.14
CA ALA A 272 13.47 14.76 16.13
C ALA A 272 12.18 14.23 15.46
N ILE A 273 12.30 13.57 14.31
CA ILE A 273 11.19 12.92 13.62
C ILE A 273 10.59 11.82 14.50
N ALA A 274 11.44 10.94 15.05
CA ALA A 274 11.00 9.88 15.95
C ALA A 274 10.23 10.43 17.15
N LEU A 275 10.80 11.41 17.85
CA LEU A 275 10.17 12.04 19.00
C LEU A 275 8.84 12.69 18.62
N GLY A 276 8.76 13.38 17.48
CA GLY A 276 7.52 13.94 16.94
C GLY A 276 6.45 12.87 16.70
N ILE A 277 6.80 11.74 16.08
CA ILE A 277 5.89 10.61 15.84
C ILE A 277 5.35 10.05 17.16
N THR A 278 6.17 9.96 18.21
CA THR A 278 5.70 9.45 19.52
C THR A 278 4.60 10.30 20.16
N PHE A 279 4.43 11.56 19.74
CA PHE A 279 3.38 12.44 20.23
C PHE A 279 2.10 12.41 19.38
N LEU A 280 2.12 11.82 18.19
CA LEU A 280 0.92 11.69 17.34
C LEU A 280 -0.27 11.02 18.07
N PRO A 281 -0.08 9.94 18.86
CA PRO A 281 -1.17 9.35 19.62
C PRO A 281 -1.89 10.33 20.54
N ALA A 282 -1.14 11.16 21.27
CA ALA A 282 -1.69 12.12 22.22
C ALA A 282 -2.47 13.26 21.51
N VAL A 283 -2.02 13.64 20.31
CA VAL A 283 -2.74 14.61 19.47
C VAL A 283 -4.07 14.02 19.00
N PHE A 284 -4.09 12.77 18.55
CA PHE A 284 -5.33 12.11 18.13
C PHE A 284 -6.31 11.87 19.28
N GLU A 285 -5.82 11.54 20.47
CA GLU A 285 -6.67 11.39 21.66
C GLU A 285 -7.36 12.71 22.02
N ARG A 286 -6.63 13.84 21.94
CA ARG A 286 -7.15 15.17 22.23
C ARG A 286 -8.18 15.66 21.20
N ASP A 287 -7.90 15.48 19.91
CA ASP A 287 -8.68 16.10 18.83
C ASP A 287 -9.80 15.19 18.31
N ARG A 288 -9.64 13.86 18.39
CA ARG A 288 -10.59 12.88 17.84
C ARG A 288 -11.25 11.99 18.89
N ARG A 289 -10.91 12.11 20.18
CA ARG A 289 -11.38 11.25 21.28
C ARG A 289 -11.21 9.75 20.99
N LEU A 290 -10.13 9.38 20.30
CA LEU A 290 -9.80 7.99 20.02
C LEU A 290 -8.82 7.50 21.10
N PRO A 291 -9.27 6.72 22.10
CA PRO A 291 -8.36 6.13 23.07
C PRO A 291 -7.49 5.09 22.36
N LEU A 292 -6.20 5.39 22.24
CA LEU A 292 -5.23 4.46 21.66
C LEU A 292 -4.70 3.52 22.74
N GLU A 293 -4.69 2.23 22.43
CA GLU A 293 -4.21 1.20 23.34
C GLU A 293 -2.74 1.46 23.75
N PRO A 294 -2.38 1.37 25.05
CA PRO A 294 -1.01 1.55 25.51
C PRO A 294 0.01 0.67 24.78
N GLY A 295 -0.38 -0.54 24.37
CA GLY A 295 0.46 -1.45 23.60
C GLY A 295 0.79 -0.95 22.20
N LEU A 296 -0.16 -0.34 21.50
CA LEU A 296 0.07 0.27 20.18
C LEU A 296 0.99 1.49 20.29
N VAL A 297 0.80 2.32 21.32
CA VAL A 297 1.68 3.47 21.60
C VAL A 297 3.10 3.00 21.87
N PHE A 298 3.26 1.93 22.65
CA PHE A 298 4.56 1.30 22.89
C PHE A 298 5.19 0.76 21.62
N TRP A 299 4.45 0.01 20.80
CA TRP A 299 4.96 -0.57 19.56
C TRP A 299 5.42 0.52 18.58
N LEU A 300 4.61 1.57 18.40
CA LEU A 300 4.97 2.75 17.61
C LEU A 300 6.24 3.41 18.14
N THR A 301 6.29 3.64 19.45
CA THR A 301 7.44 4.29 20.11
C THR A 301 8.70 3.44 19.96
N ALA A 302 8.59 2.12 20.11
CA ALA A 302 9.71 1.19 19.96
C ALA A 302 10.25 1.20 18.54
N ALA A 303 9.39 1.16 17.51
CA ALA A 303 9.81 1.20 16.12
C ALA A 303 10.66 2.43 15.80
N VAL A 304 10.15 3.64 16.11
CA VAL A 304 10.87 4.89 15.84
C VAL A 304 12.09 5.07 16.76
N PHE A 305 12.06 4.54 17.98
CA PHE A 305 13.19 4.53 18.89
C PHE A 305 14.35 3.69 18.36
N LEU A 306 14.08 2.50 17.81
CA LEU A 306 15.11 1.62 17.26
C LEU A 306 15.80 2.26 16.03
N HIS A 307 15.06 2.94 15.15
CA HIS A 307 15.65 3.72 14.05
C HIS A 307 16.57 4.83 14.56
N ALA A 308 16.11 5.64 15.52
CA ALA A 308 16.93 6.72 16.09
C ALA A 308 18.21 6.20 16.74
N LEU A 309 18.16 5.01 17.37
CA LEU A 309 19.34 4.34 17.92
C LEU A 309 20.26 3.79 16.83
N GLY A 310 19.68 3.32 15.71
CA GLY A 310 20.37 3.00 14.46
C GLY A 310 21.26 4.15 13.99
N SER A 311 20.65 5.32 13.81
CA SER A 311 21.34 6.54 13.37
C SER A 311 22.41 7.02 14.35
N ALA A 312 22.18 6.82 15.66
CA ALA A 312 23.15 7.15 16.70
C ALA A 312 24.37 6.21 16.75
N GLY A 313 24.44 5.20 15.86
CA GLY A 313 25.63 4.40 15.61
C GLY A 313 25.39 2.91 15.43
N LEU A 314 24.21 2.38 15.77
CA LEU A 314 23.98 0.93 15.67
C LEU A 314 23.96 0.40 14.24
N TYR A 315 23.60 1.23 13.25
CA TYR A 315 23.74 0.87 11.83
C TYR A 315 25.17 0.49 11.45
N ALA A 316 26.16 1.17 12.02
CA ALA A 316 27.56 0.87 11.77
C ALA A 316 28.10 -0.32 12.59
N LEU A 317 27.43 -0.70 13.68
CA LEU A 317 27.92 -1.69 14.63
C LEU A 317 27.27 -3.07 14.46
N ILE A 318 26.01 -3.13 14.04
CA ILE A 318 25.20 -4.34 13.98
C ILE A 318 24.61 -4.44 12.57
N GLY A 319 25.19 -5.28 11.71
CA GLY A 319 24.78 -5.39 10.30
C GLY A 319 23.28 -5.60 10.07
N PRO A 320 22.58 -6.48 10.82
CA PRO A 320 21.13 -6.68 10.66
C PRO A 320 20.25 -5.58 11.28
N TRP A 321 20.82 -4.57 11.93
CA TRP A 321 20.03 -3.58 12.68
C TRP A 321 19.05 -2.84 11.78
N ASP A 322 19.50 -2.48 10.58
CA ASP A 322 18.72 -1.71 9.63
C ASP A 322 17.54 -2.52 9.06
N SER A 323 17.84 -3.73 8.61
CA SER A 323 16.82 -4.71 8.23
C SER A 323 15.77 -4.96 9.33
N LEU A 324 16.21 -5.03 10.59
CA LEU A 324 15.30 -5.19 11.73
C LEU A 324 14.42 -3.94 11.92
N THR A 325 14.99 -2.75 11.85
CA THR A 325 14.23 -1.50 12.00
C THR A 325 13.19 -1.34 10.90
N HIS A 326 13.53 -1.62 9.64
CA HIS A 326 12.58 -1.62 8.54
C HIS A 326 11.47 -2.66 8.73
N THR A 327 11.81 -3.89 9.12
CA THR A 327 10.79 -4.93 9.40
C THR A 327 9.80 -4.51 10.51
N VAL A 328 10.31 -3.93 11.61
CA VAL A 328 9.48 -3.49 12.74
C VAL A 328 8.63 -2.28 12.36
N SER A 329 9.21 -1.28 11.70
CA SER A 329 8.51 -0.08 11.21
C SER A 329 7.42 -0.45 10.19
N ALA A 330 7.70 -1.35 9.26
CA ALA A 330 6.73 -1.84 8.29
C ALA A 330 5.51 -2.50 8.95
N SER A 331 5.69 -3.17 10.10
CA SER A 331 4.57 -3.73 10.86
C SER A 331 3.66 -2.65 11.46
N ILE A 332 4.22 -1.49 11.84
CA ILE A 332 3.45 -0.32 12.31
C ILE A 332 2.70 0.31 11.14
N VAL A 333 3.37 0.49 10.00
CA VAL A 333 2.75 1.01 8.78
C VAL A 333 1.61 0.09 8.34
N ALA A 334 1.79 -1.23 8.44
CA ALA A 334 0.74 -2.21 8.17
C ALA A 334 -0.47 -2.04 9.08
N ALA A 335 -0.23 -1.90 10.40
CA ALA A 335 -1.29 -1.67 11.38
C ALA A 335 -2.03 -0.35 11.12
N ALA A 336 -1.30 0.72 10.76
CA ALA A 336 -1.90 2.00 10.38
C ALA A 336 -2.74 1.88 9.11
N GLY A 337 -2.25 1.20 8.06
CA GLY A 337 -2.99 0.95 6.83
C GLY A 337 -4.28 0.15 7.07
N TYR A 338 -4.20 -0.89 7.92
CA TYR A 338 -5.37 -1.66 8.35
C TYR A 338 -6.38 -0.76 9.09
N ALA A 339 -5.92 0.04 10.05
CA ALA A 339 -6.78 0.92 10.82
C ALA A 339 -7.48 1.97 9.94
N VAL A 340 -6.77 2.56 8.97
CA VAL A 340 -7.34 3.52 8.02
C VAL A 340 -8.43 2.88 7.17
N VAL A 341 -8.16 1.74 6.53
CA VAL A 341 -9.18 1.08 5.69
C VAL A 341 -10.35 0.59 6.51
N ARG A 342 -10.09 -0.01 7.69
CA ARG A 342 -11.16 -0.48 8.56
C ARG A 342 -12.02 0.66 9.09
N ALA A 343 -11.43 1.81 9.42
CA ALA A 343 -12.19 2.99 9.81
C ALA A 343 -13.09 3.47 8.67
N ILE A 344 -12.59 3.50 7.44
CA ILE A 344 -13.36 3.89 6.26
C ILE A 344 -14.50 2.90 5.99
N ASP A 345 -14.20 1.60 5.96
CA ASP A 345 -15.13 0.48 5.76
C ASP A 345 -16.28 0.47 6.80
N LEU A 346 -15.99 0.84 8.06
CA LEU A 346 -16.99 0.90 9.13
C LEU A 346 -17.86 2.17 9.13
N HIS A 347 -17.38 3.28 8.54
CA HIS A 347 -18.07 4.58 8.61
C HIS A 347 -18.61 5.06 7.25
N THR A 348 -18.39 4.30 6.18
CA THR A 348 -18.80 4.67 4.82
C THR A 348 -19.45 3.47 4.14
N ASP A 349 -20.78 3.49 4.00
CA ASP A 349 -21.54 2.38 3.38
C ASP A 349 -21.17 2.12 1.90
N GLU A 350 -20.53 3.10 1.26
CA GLU A 350 -20.04 3.03 -0.13
C GLU A 350 -18.75 2.22 -0.28
N ILE A 351 -18.05 1.91 0.83
CA ILE A 351 -16.77 1.22 0.81
C ILE A 351 -16.92 -0.13 1.54
N TYR A 352 -16.52 -1.21 0.87
CA TYR A 352 -16.54 -2.55 1.46
C TYR A 352 -15.29 -3.33 1.06
N PHE A 353 -14.55 -3.86 2.03
CA PHE A 353 -13.36 -4.68 1.80
C PHE A 353 -13.49 -6.11 2.35
N PRO A 354 -13.52 -7.13 1.48
CA PRO A 354 -13.44 -8.52 1.91
C PRO A 354 -12.15 -8.80 2.70
N PRO A 355 -12.16 -9.64 3.75
CA PRO A 355 -10.99 -9.90 4.59
C PRO A 355 -9.73 -10.33 3.84
N ARG A 356 -9.89 -11.12 2.76
CA ARG A 356 -8.76 -11.54 1.90
C ARG A 356 -8.15 -10.37 1.14
N MET A 357 -8.95 -9.38 0.74
CA MET A 357 -8.46 -8.19 0.06
C MET A 357 -7.75 -7.24 1.02
N LEU A 358 -8.13 -7.22 2.31
CA LEU A 358 -7.41 -6.43 3.31
C LEU A 358 -5.94 -6.82 3.40
N ILE A 359 -5.61 -8.11 3.30
CA ILE A 359 -4.21 -8.58 3.28
C ILE A 359 -3.46 -8.00 2.07
N ALA A 360 -4.05 -8.11 0.88
CA ALA A 360 -3.46 -7.56 -0.34
C ALA A 360 -3.30 -6.03 -0.26
N PHE A 361 -4.31 -5.33 0.27
CA PHE A 361 -4.25 -3.90 0.51
C PHE A 361 -3.12 -3.52 1.46
N ILE A 362 -2.94 -4.24 2.59
CA ILE A 362 -1.87 -3.96 3.54
C ILE A 362 -0.50 -4.09 2.87
N LEU A 363 -0.28 -5.15 2.08
CA LEU A 363 0.98 -5.32 1.35
C LEU A 363 1.23 -4.18 0.36
N VAL A 364 0.20 -3.79 -0.40
CA VAL A 364 0.27 -2.64 -1.31
C VAL A 364 0.55 -1.34 -0.56
N PHE A 365 -0.15 -1.10 0.55
CA PHE A 365 -0.03 0.10 1.35
C PHE A 365 1.35 0.25 1.95
N VAL A 366 1.88 -0.82 2.58
CA VAL A 366 3.21 -0.80 3.19
C VAL A 366 4.29 -0.59 2.14
N LEU A 367 4.24 -1.31 1.03
CA LEU A 367 5.25 -1.16 -0.01
C LEU A 367 5.18 0.21 -0.70
N ALA A 368 3.98 0.74 -0.93
CA ALA A 368 3.81 2.10 -1.42
C ALA A 368 4.36 3.13 -0.43
N PHE A 369 4.11 2.93 0.87
CA PHE A 369 4.64 3.79 1.93
C PHE A 369 6.17 3.72 2.00
N GLY A 370 6.77 2.53 1.89
CA GLY A 370 8.22 2.36 1.80
C GLY A 370 8.82 3.16 0.64
N VAL A 371 8.23 3.05 -0.56
CA VAL A 371 8.66 3.87 -1.71
C VAL A 371 8.52 5.38 -1.46
N LEU A 372 7.43 5.81 -0.79
CA LEU A 372 7.26 7.21 -0.40
C LEU A 372 8.28 7.66 0.64
N TRP A 373 8.66 6.78 1.57
CA TRP A 373 9.69 7.02 2.56
C TRP A 373 11.04 7.25 1.90
N GLU A 374 11.47 6.35 1.01
CA GLU A 374 12.70 6.49 0.22
C GLU A 374 12.74 7.80 -0.59
N LEU A 375 11.61 8.17 -1.21
CA LEU A 375 11.49 9.44 -1.93
C LEU A 375 11.59 10.65 -1.00
N LEU A 376 11.04 10.56 0.21
CA LEU A 376 11.12 11.61 1.22
C LEU A 376 12.57 11.79 1.68
N GLU A 377 13.28 10.70 2.00
CA GLU A 377 14.69 10.75 2.38
C GLU A 377 15.55 11.36 1.28
N PHE A 378 15.37 10.89 0.04
CA PHE A 378 16.04 11.46 -1.13
C PHE A 378 15.75 12.95 -1.28
N ALA A 379 14.49 13.38 -1.12
CA ALA A 379 14.11 14.78 -1.24
C ALA A 379 14.71 15.66 -0.13
N LEU A 380 14.80 15.14 1.11
CA LEU A 380 15.41 15.83 2.24
C LEU A 380 16.92 15.99 2.04
N ASP A 381 17.62 14.91 1.67
CA ASP A 381 19.06 14.94 1.42
C ASP A 381 19.41 15.83 0.20
N TRP A 382 18.64 15.73 -0.88
CA TRP A 382 18.81 16.58 -2.05
C TRP A 382 18.56 18.06 -1.76
N SER A 383 17.62 18.37 -0.86
CA SER A 383 17.36 19.74 -0.41
C SER A 383 18.49 20.26 0.50
N ALA A 384 18.98 19.43 1.41
CA ALA A 384 20.11 19.75 2.28
C ALA A 384 21.39 20.08 1.50
N GLN A 385 21.71 19.26 0.50
CA GLN A 385 22.85 19.48 -0.39
C GLN A 385 22.78 20.83 -1.13
N ARG A 386 21.58 21.27 -1.53
CA ARG A 386 21.40 22.60 -2.13
C ARG A 386 21.63 23.76 -1.19
N LEU A 387 21.42 23.55 0.11
CA LEU A 387 21.68 24.54 1.15
C LEU A 387 23.13 24.48 1.64
N GLY A 388 23.97 23.59 1.08
CA GLY A 388 25.34 23.37 1.53
C GLY A 388 25.44 22.69 2.90
N LEU A 389 24.36 22.03 3.35
CA LEU A 389 24.34 21.22 4.56
C LEU A 389 24.81 19.79 4.24
N SER A 390 25.32 19.08 5.24
CA SER A 390 25.54 17.63 5.13
C SER A 390 24.20 16.91 4.99
N ALA A 391 24.23 15.65 4.54
CA ALA A 391 23.04 14.79 4.49
C ALA A 391 22.32 14.78 5.85
N VAL A 392 20.98 14.81 5.79
CA VAL A 392 20.11 15.06 6.94
C VAL A 392 19.45 13.78 7.40
N VAL A 393 19.12 12.87 6.49
CA VAL A 393 18.63 11.52 6.80
C VAL A 393 19.64 10.45 6.35
N ALA A 394 20.46 10.77 5.34
CA ALA A 394 21.57 9.97 4.81
C ALA A 394 21.15 8.63 4.18
N GLN A 395 20.78 8.68 2.90
CA GLN A 395 20.51 7.49 2.08
C GLN A 395 21.81 6.84 1.58
N HIS A 396 22.06 5.55 1.85
CA HIS A 396 23.36 4.90 1.63
C HIS A 396 23.50 4.10 0.32
N GLY A 397 22.85 4.56 -0.75
CA GLY A 397 22.99 4.02 -2.11
C GLY A 397 21.93 2.96 -2.46
N LEU A 398 22.11 2.29 -3.60
CA LEU A 398 21.03 1.48 -4.20
C LEU A 398 20.70 0.25 -3.35
N ASN A 399 21.73 -0.44 -2.86
CA ASN A 399 21.54 -1.66 -2.10
C ASN A 399 20.82 -1.41 -0.77
N ASP A 400 21.06 -0.27 -0.14
CA ASP A 400 20.39 0.19 1.09
C ASP A 400 18.88 0.26 0.85
N THR A 401 18.46 1.20 0.02
CA THR A 401 17.08 1.42 -0.41
C THR A 401 16.33 0.15 -0.83
N ILE A 402 16.94 -0.73 -1.64
CA ILE A 402 16.22 -1.93 -2.08
C ILE A 402 16.12 -2.98 -0.98
N VAL A 403 17.13 -3.10 -0.12
CA VAL A 403 17.08 -4.00 1.04
C VAL A 403 16.01 -3.51 2.03
N ASP A 404 15.89 -2.19 2.20
CA ASP A 404 14.86 -1.58 3.03
C ASP A 404 13.46 -1.92 2.53
N LEU A 405 13.19 -1.69 1.24
CA LEU A 405 11.93 -2.10 0.61
C LEU A 405 11.68 -3.61 0.69
N PHE A 406 12.72 -4.44 0.61
CA PHE A 406 12.58 -5.89 0.78
C PHE A 406 12.15 -6.24 2.22
N TYR A 407 12.79 -5.66 3.24
CA TYR A 407 12.42 -5.88 4.63
C TYR A 407 11.09 -5.23 5.00
N ASP A 408 10.67 -4.19 4.29
CA ASP A 408 9.31 -3.66 4.38
C ASP A 408 8.28 -4.68 3.91
N VAL A 409 8.52 -5.38 2.80
CA VAL A 409 7.65 -6.48 2.34
C VAL A 409 7.62 -7.62 3.35
N VAL A 410 8.78 -7.97 3.95
CA VAL A 410 8.84 -9.00 5.00
C VAL A 410 8.02 -8.57 6.22
N GLY A 411 8.20 -7.35 6.70
CA GLY A 411 7.45 -6.79 7.83
C GLY A 411 5.95 -6.73 7.55
N ALA A 412 5.55 -6.33 6.34
CA ALA A 412 4.16 -6.32 5.90
C ALA A 412 3.57 -7.73 5.86
N ALA A 413 4.30 -8.72 5.35
CA ALA A 413 3.85 -10.11 5.30
C ALA A 413 3.69 -10.70 6.71
N VAL A 414 4.67 -10.47 7.60
CA VAL A 414 4.59 -10.89 9.01
C VAL A 414 3.38 -10.25 9.69
N ALA A 415 3.18 -8.94 9.51
CA ALA A 415 2.05 -8.22 10.09
C ALA A 415 0.71 -8.71 9.53
N ALA A 416 0.61 -8.97 8.23
CA ALA A 416 -0.60 -9.49 7.60
C ALA A 416 -0.94 -10.90 8.08
N ILE A 417 0.06 -11.78 8.22
CA ILE A 417 -0.11 -13.13 8.77
C ILE A 417 -0.55 -13.05 10.23
N TRP A 418 0.12 -12.25 11.05
CA TRP A 418 -0.22 -12.09 12.46
C TRP A 418 -1.61 -11.47 12.67
N GLY A 419 -1.97 -10.47 11.87
CA GLY A 419 -3.30 -9.88 11.85
C GLY A 419 -4.40 -10.87 11.47
N SER A 420 -4.12 -11.81 10.56
CA SER A 420 -5.07 -12.87 10.18
C SER A 420 -5.35 -13.85 11.32
N PHE A 421 -4.33 -14.18 12.12
CA PHE A 421 -4.50 -15.01 13.32
C PHE A 421 -5.31 -14.29 14.39
N TYR A 422 -5.05 -12.99 14.61
CA TYR A 422 -5.79 -12.17 15.58
C TYR A 422 -7.29 -12.11 15.26
N LEU A 423 -7.65 -11.88 13.99
CA LEU A 423 -9.05 -11.83 13.56
C LEU A 423 -9.77 -13.18 13.69
N THR A 424 -9.05 -14.28 13.52
CA THR A 424 -9.59 -15.65 13.68
C THR A 424 -9.82 -15.99 15.16
N GLU A 425 -8.94 -15.55 16.05
CA GLU A 425 -9.08 -15.81 17.49
C GLU A 425 -10.14 -14.92 18.15
N LEU A 426 -10.31 -13.69 17.65
CA LEU A 426 -11.40 -12.81 18.06
C LEU A 426 -12.76 -13.37 17.61
N SER A 427 -12.88 -13.88 16.38
CA SER A 427 -14.14 -14.45 15.88
C SER A 427 -14.56 -15.71 16.64
N HIS A 428 -13.62 -16.59 17.00
CA HIS A 428 -13.90 -17.76 17.84
C HIS A 428 -14.35 -17.38 19.26
N ARG A 429 -13.77 -16.32 19.86
CA ARG A 429 -14.18 -15.84 21.19
C ARG A 429 -15.58 -15.21 21.20
N ILE A 430 -15.92 -14.45 20.16
CA ILE A 430 -17.27 -13.87 20.02
C ILE A 430 -18.31 -14.97 19.75
N ALA A 431 -18.00 -15.93 18.88
CA ALA A 431 -18.88 -17.07 18.63
C ALA A 431 -19.14 -17.89 19.90
N GLY A 432 -18.10 -18.17 20.69
CA GLY A 432 -18.24 -18.88 21.97
C GLY A 432 -19.04 -18.13 23.04
N ARG A 433 -19.17 -16.80 22.95
CA ARG A 433 -20.00 -15.99 23.86
C ARG A 433 -21.45 -15.85 23.40
N LEU A 434 -21.73 -16.04 22.12
CA LEU A 434 -23.10 -16.05 21.58
C LEU A 434 -23.77 -17.43 21.70
N GLU A 435 -22.97 -18.48 21.92
CA GLU A 435 -23.43 -19.86 22.16
C GLU A 435 -23.60 -20.18 23.66
N SER A 436 -23.23 -19.28 24.56
CA SER A 436 -23.41 -19.35 26.03
C SER A 436 -24.54 -18.44 26.48
#